data_AF-A0A0M8WXZ2-F1
#
_entry.id   AF-A0A0M8WXZ2-F1
#
_cell.length_a   1.000
_cell.length_b   1.000
_cell.length_c   1.000
_cell.angle_alpha   90.00
_cell.angle_beta   90.00
_cell.angle_gamma   90.00
#
_symmetry.space_group_name_H-M   'P 1'
#
loop_
_entity.id
_entity.type
_entity.pdbx_description
1 polymer ?
#
loop_
_entity_poly.entity_id
_entity_poly.type
_entity_poly.pdbx_seq_one_letter_code
_entity_poly.pdbx_strand_id
1 'polypeptide(L)'
;MPTPFLGGRIKPDRLTAHLTEALGLRLTVRETSSPRRAREQLLRDLDAGTVVGLKLDRFDLDYSTDDYRFAAHYVACVGYDDDRFALVETRPLGLKWASGASLARARSARGPMSSRSLSFTIAPPNGPLPDLGEAARRSVKAAAESFLNPPISNLGFKGMHKAADLMPGWIDGLESPEEALVEISTIMEEGGTGGGFFRTLWADFLAETAELTGAGEYGDLSDAYRVVSRKWTRVAALLREAGATRDRAPVERASTLVHELAEEEHRLMRRLSDPA
;
A
#
# COMPACT_ATOMS: atom_id res chain seq x y z
N MET A 1 -4.98 -14.17 -20.40
CA MET A 1 -4.66 -14.29 -18.96
C MET A 1 -5.19 -13.04 -18.26
N PRO A 2 -5.65 -13.14 -17.00
CA PRO A 2 -6.12 -11.98 -16.26
C PRO A 2 -4.96 -11.00 -15.98
N THR A 3 -5.30 -9.72 -15.77
CA THR A 3 -4.34 -8.67 -15.39
C THR A 3 -3.54 -9.08 -14.15
N PRO A 4 -2.20 -9.08 -14.21
CA PRO A 4 -1.38 -9.37 -13.04
C PRO A 4 -1.46 -8.22 -12.04
N PHE A 5 -1.70 -8.55 -10.77
CA PHE A 5 -1.56 -7.56 -9.70
C PHE A 5 -0.09 -7.45 -9.29
N LEU A 6 0.48 -6.26 -9.42
CA LEU A 6 1.81 -5.94 -8.91
C LEU A 6 1.68 -5.16 -7.61
N GLY A 7 2.23 -5.71 -6.53
CA GLY A 7 2.29 -5.04 -5.22
C GLY A 7 3.65 -4.42 -4.96
N GLY A 8 3.70 -3.13 -4.64
CA GLY A 8 4.94 -2.41 -4.34
C GLY A 8 5.32 -2.42 -2.86
N ARG A 9 4.48 -3.02 -2.00
CA ARG A 9 4.66 -3.08 -0.54
C ARG A 9 4.13 -4.37 0.04
N ILE A 10 4.29 -4.53 1.36
CA ILE A 10 3.73 -5.65 2.13
C ILE A 10 2.20 -5.77 1.98
N LYS A 11 1.68 -6.97 2.21
CA LYS A 11 0.25 -7.32 2.16
C LYS A 11 -0.63 -6.33 2.95
N PRO A 12 -1.91 -6.14 2.56
CA PRO A 12 -2.89 -5.39 3.34
C PRO A 12 -2.92 -5.83 4.81
N ASP A 13 -3.40 -4.94 5.68
CA ASP A 13 -3.51 -5.12 7.14
C ASP A 13 -2.17 -5.16 7.90
N ARG A 14 -1.08 -5.63 7.28
CA ARG A 14 0.24 -5.75 7.91
C ARG A 14 0.89 -4.41 8.23
N LEU A 15 0.66 -3.38 7.41
CA LEU A 15 1.24 -2.05 7.64
C LEU A 15 0.78 -1.46 8.98
N THR A 16 -0.52 -1.52 9.27
CA THR A 16 -1.08 -1.05 10.55
C THR A 16 -0.55 -1.88 11.72
N ALA A 17 -0.49 -3.21 11.57
CA ALA A 17 0.04 -4.09 12.60
C ALA A 17 1.52 -3.76 12.92
N HIS A 18 2.35 -3.63 11.89
CA HIS A 18 3.77 -3.30 12.02
C HIS A 18 3.99 -1.92 12.61
N LEU A 19 3.21 -0.91 12.20
CA LEU A 19 3.23 0.41 12.82
C LEU A 19 2.95 0.32 14.32
N THR A 20 1.87 -0.38 14.70
CA THR A 20 1.49 -0.49 16.12
C THR A 20 2.51 -1.28 16.93
N GLU A 21 3.11 -2.32 16.37
CA GLU A 21 4.14 -3.12 17.02
C GLU A 21 5.44 -2.31 17.23
N ALA A 22 5.90 -1.60 16.19
CA ALA A 22 7.11 -0.78 16.24
C ALA A 22 7.01 0.35 17.28
N LEU A 23 5.81 0.92 17.44
CA LEU A 23 5.53 2.03 18.35
C LEU A 23 4.94 1.59 19.71
N GLY A 24 4.76 0.29 19.95
CA GLY A 24 4.14 -0.23 21.16
C GLY A 24 2.66 0.17 21.35
N LEU A 25 1.98 0.59 20.29
CA LEU A 25 0.57 1.00 20.32
C LEU A 25 -0.34 -0.21 20.49
N ARG A 26 -1.50 0.01 21.13
CA ARG A 26 -2.50 -1.05 21.31
C ARG A 26 -3.44 -1.08 20.11
N LEU A 27 -3.24 -2.07 19.25
CA LEU A 27 -4.14 -2.35 18.12
C LEU A 27 -5.25 -3.31 18.55
N THR A 28 -6.51 -2.89 18.41
CA THR A 28 -7.67 -3.79 18.53
C THR A 28 -8.30 -3.97 17.16
N VAL A 29 -8.25 -5.19 16.61
CA VAL A 29 -8.88 -5.54 15.33
C VAL A 29 -10.15 -6.33 15.58
N ARG A 30 -11.23 -6.00 14.87
CA ARG A 30 -12.52 -6.68 14.96
C ARG A 30 -13.01 -7.03 13.55
N GLU A 31 -13.56 -8.22 13.42
CA GLU A 31 -14.21 -8.69 12.19
C GLU A 31 -15.55 -9.34 12.54
N THR A 32 -16.52 -9.18 11.64
CA THR A 32 -17.80 -9.89 11.70
C THR A 32 -18.44 -9.95 10.32
N SER A 33 -19.10 -11.06 10.01
CA SER A 33 -19.91 -11.21 8.79
C SER A 33 -21.31 -10.60 8.91
N SER A 34 -21.69 -10.06 10.07
CA SER A 34 -23.00 -9.44 10.30
C SER A 34 -22.93 -7.92 10.15
N PRO A 35 -23.54 -7.32 9.12
CA PRO A 35 -23.55 -5.87 8.94
C PRO A 35 -24.17 -5.14 10.15
N ARG A 36 -25.21 -5.71 10.75
CA ARG A 36 -25.83 -5.18 11.97
C ARG A 36 -24.82 -5.11 13.12
N ARG A 37 -24.10 -6.21 13.39
CA ARG A 37 -23.08 -6.23 14.46
C ARG A 37 -21.91 -5.30 14.15
N ALA A 38 -21.48 -5.21 12.89
CA ALA A 38 -20.43 -4.31 12.45
C ALA A 38 -20.80 -2.84 12.65
N ARG A 39 -22.08 -2.49 12.46
CA ARG A 39 -22.64 -1.17 12.75
C ARG A 39 -22.68 -0.90 14.25
N GLU A 40 -23.23 -1.82 15.04
CA GLU A 40 -23.32 -1.66 16.50
C GLU A 40 -21.95 -1.50 17.14
N GLN A 41 -20.93 -2.21 16.65
CA GLN A 41 -19.54 -2.05 17.09
C GLN A 41 -19.00 -0.65 16.75
N LEU A 42 -19.20 -0.20 15.52
CA LEU A 42 -18.77 1.12 15.07
C LEU A 42 -19.41 2.24 15.91
N LEU A 43 -20.73 2.20 16.12
CA LEU A 43 -21.44 3.19 16.91
C LEU A 43 -20.91 3.24 18.36
N ARG A 44 -20.72 2.08 18.99
CA ARG A 44 -20.17 2.03 20.37
C ARG A 44 -18.80 2.67 20.49
N ASP A 45 -17.91 2.45 19.53
CA ASP A 45 -16.58 3.07 19.55
C ASP A 45 -16.67 4.59 19.32
N LEU A 46 -17.50 5.04 18.37
CA LEU A 46 -17.70 6.46 18.06
C LEU A 46 -18.36 7.21 19.23
N ASP A 47 -19.37 6.61 19.88
CA ASP A 47 -20.03 7.16 21.07
C ASP A 47 -19.07 7.31 22.25
N ALA A 48 -18.03 6.46 22.30
CA ALA A 48 -16.93 6.57 23.27
C ALA A 48 -15.85 7.58 22.86
N GLY A 49 -16.06 8.35 21.79
CA GLY A 49 -15.11 9.33 21.26
C GLY A 49 -13.89 8.72 20.55
N THR A 50 -13.97 7.46 20.13
CA THR A 50 -12.86 6.76 19.48
C THR A 50 -12.96 6.85 17.96
N VAL A 51 -11.88 7.28 17.30
CA VAL A 51 -11.74 7.18 15.84
C VAL A 51 -11.55 5.72 15.42
N VAL A 52 -12.32 5.27 14.44
CA VAL A 52 -12.32 3.86 13.99
C VAL A 52 -11.77 3.75 12.57
N GLY A 53 -10.69 2.99 12.40
CA GLY A 53 -10.21 2.59 11.08
C GLY A 53 -11.13 1.53 10.47
N LEU A 54 -11.54 1.72 9.22
CA LEU A 54 -12.42 0.82 8.49
C LEU A 54 -11.72 0.33 7.23
N LYS A 55 -11.72 -0.98 7.01
CA LYS A 55 -11.37 -1.57 5.71
C LYS A 55 -12.64 -1.78 4.89
N LEU A 56 -12.63 -1.32 3.65
CA LEU A 56 -13.81 -1.36 2.78
C LEU A 56 -13.44 -1.37 1.28
N ASP A 57 -14.44 -1.64 0.44
CA ASP A 57 -14.38 -1.39 -1.01
C ASP A 57 -14.98 -0.02 -1.31
N ARG A 58 -14.14 0.93 -1.74
CA ARG A 58 -14.55 2.32 -2.00
C ARG A 58 -15.63 2.40 -3.08
N PHE A 59 -15.66 1.45 -4.02
CA PHE A 59 -16.65 1.35 -5.10
C PHE A 59 -18.10 1.47 -4.61
N ASP A 60 -18.44 0.85 -3.47
CA ASP A 60 -19.83 0.79 -2.99
C ASP A 60 -20.28 2.01 -2.16
N LEU A 61 -19.40 3.02 -1.97
CA LEU A 61 -19.72 4.25 -1.24
C LEU A 61 -20.45 5.26 -2.14
N ASP A 62 -21.47 5.93 -1.61
CA ASP A 62 -22.36 6.80 -2.40
C ASP A 62 -21.66 7.99 -3.08
N TYR A 63 -20.51 8.41 -2.54
CA TYR A 63 -19.70 9.50 -3.11
C TYR A 63 -18.62 9.02 -4.08
N SER A 64 -18.47 7.71 -4.27
CA SER A 64 -17.44 7.14 -5.14
C SER A 64 -17.75 7.42 -6.60
N THR A 65 -16.69 7.62 -7.38
CA THR A 65 -16.74 7.73 -8.85
C THR A 65 -15.88 6.64 -9.50
N ASP A 66 -15.40 5.69 -8.70
CA ASP A 66 -14.53 4.61 -9.16
C ASP A 66 -15.34 3.61 -9.99
N ASP A 67 -14.77 3.17 -11.10
CA ASP A 67 -15.30 2.14 -11.99
C ASP A 67 -14.67 0.75 -11.74
N TYR A 68 -13.73 0.66 -10.79
CA TYR A 68 -13.05 -0.56 -10.39
C TYR A 68 -13.27 -0.89 -8.91
N ARG A 69 -13.07 -2.17 -8.55
CA ARG A 69 -13.22 -2.67 -7.18
C ARG A 69 -11.88 -2.91 -6.52
N PHE A 70 -11.70 -2.38 -5.32
CA PHE A 70 -10.49 -2.59 -4.52
C PHE A 70 -10.84 -2.66 -3.03
N ALA A 71 -11.18 -3.87 -2.57
CA ALA A 71 -11.62 -4.15 -1.20
C ALA A 71 -10.50 -4.12 -0.13
N ALA A 72 -9.45 -3.34 -0.39
CA ALA A 72 -8.33 -3.07 0.52
C ALA A 72 -8.08 -1.57 0.69
N HIS A 73 -9.15 -0.77 0.58
CA HIS A 73 -9.14 0.65 0.92
C HIS A 73 -9.37 0.83 2.42
N TYR A 74 -8.72 1.85 3.00
CA TYR A 74 -8.80 2.14 4.43
C TYR A 74 -9.17 3.61 4.64
N VAL A 75 -10.13 3.85 5.52
CA VAL A 75 -10.56 5.19 5.93
C VAL A 75 -10.68 5.27 7.45
N ALA A 76 -10.55 6.47 8.02
CA ALA A 76 -10.87 6.70 9.42
C ALA A 76 -12.30 7.24 9.54
N CYS A 77 -13.16 6.57 10.30
CA CYS A 77 -14.48 7.07 10.65
C CYS A 77 -14.37 7.87 11.95
N VAL A 78 -14.71 9.16 11.88
CA VAL A 78 -14.50 10.13 12.98
C VAL A 78 -15.79 10.56 13.67
N GLY A 79 -16.95 10.19 13.13
CA GLY A 79 -18.25 10.51 13.71
C GLY A 79 -19.39 10.06 12.83
N TYR A 80 -20.61 10.32 13.30
CA TYR A 80 -21.83 10.08 12.56
C TYR A 80 -22.89 11.12 12.94
N ASP A 81 -23.86 11.32 12.05
CA ASP A 81 -25.05 12.14 12.24
C ASP A 81 -26.24 11.39 11.60
N ASP A 82 -27.25 11.08 12.41
CA ASP A 82 -28.32 10.12 12.07
C ASP A 82 -27.78 8.80 11.46
N ASP A 83 -28.05 8.56 10.17
CA ASP A 83 -27.57 7.40 9.42
C ASP A 83 -26.45 7.73 8.42
N ARG A 84 -25.66 8.77 8.71
CA ARG A 84 -24.52 9.18 7.87
C ARG A 84 -23.23 9.15 8.69
N PHE A 85 -22.16 8.66 8.07
CA PHE A 85 -20.86 8.47 8.72
C PHE A 85 -19.80 9.37 8.08
N ALA A 86 -19.03 10.06 8.91
CA ALA A 86 -17.97 10.95 8.49
C ALA A 86 -16.65 10.17 8.32
N LEU A 87 -16.18 10.05 7.09
CA LEU A 87 -15.00 9.29 6.68
C LEU A 87 -13.89 10.24 6.25
N VAL A 88 -12.72 10.12 6.87
CA VAL A 88 -11.49 10.79 6.43
C VAL A 88 -10.89 9.99 5.29
N GLU A 89 -10.99 10.55 4.09
CA GLU A 89 -10.46 9.98 2.85
C GLU A 89 -9.04 10.50 2.55
N THR A 90 -8.50 10.04 1.43
CA THR A 90 -7.25 10.57 0.86
C THR A 90 -7.31 12.09 0.70
N ARG A 91 -6.13 12.74 0.72
CA ARG A 91 -5.99 14.21 0.70
C ARG A 91 -6.85 14.92 -0.37
N PRO A 92 -6.99 14.43 -1.62
CA PRO A 92 -7.85 15.10 -2.62
C PRO A 92 -9.34 15.13 -2.25
N LEU A 93 -9.82 14.15 -1.48
CA LEU A 93 -11.24 14.04 -1.11
C LEU A 93 -11.56 14.66 0.25
N GLY A 94 -10.61 14.60 1.20
CA GLY A 94 -10.78 15.14 2.55
C GLY A 94 -11.87 14.41 3.35
N LEU A 95 -12.70 15.13 4.09
CA LEU A 95 -13.80 14.55 4.84
C LEU A 95 -15.01 14.29 3.92
N LYS A 96 -15.50 13.06 3.88
CA LYS A 96 -16.69 12.66 3.12
C LYS A 96 -17.75 12.03 4.02
N TRP A 97 -18.99 12.06 3.57
CA TRP A 97 -20.13 11.48 4.28
C TRP A 97 -20.76 10.36 3.45
N ALA A 98 -20.85 9.17 4.03
CA ALA A 98 -21.49 8.00 3.42
C ALA A 98 -22.78 7.64 4.17
N SER A 99 -23.80 7.12 3.48
CA SER A 99 -24.98 6.56 4.15
C SER A 99 -24.62 5.27 4.88
N GLY A 100 -25.38 4.91 5.91
CA GLY A 100 -25.22 3.63 6.60
C GLY A 100 -25.40 2.44 5.67
N ALA A 101 -26.31 2.55 4.69
CA ALA A 101 -26.53 1.54 3.67
C ALA A 101 -25.31 1.34 2.76
N SER A 102 -24.70 2.42 2.26
CA SER A 102 -23.51 2.33 1.40
C SER A 102 -22.30 1.84 2.16
N LEU A 103 -22.10 2.33 3.39
CA LEU A 103 -21.01 1.89 4.25
C LEU A 103 -21.14 0.39 4.58
N ALA A 104 -22.35 -0.09 4.83
CA ALA A 104 -22.60 -1.52 5.07
C ALA A 104 -22.26 -2.38 3.84
N ARG A 105 -22.60 -1.95 2.62
CA ARG A 105 -22.21 -2.64 1.38
C ARG A 105 -20.70 -2.66 1.19
N ALA A 106 -20.06 -1.49 1.28
CA ALA A 106 -18.61 -1.33 1.13
C ALA A 106 -17.80 -2.20 2.10
N ARG A 107 -18.27 -2.32 3.36
CA ARG A 107 -17.65 -3.17 4.39
C ARG A 107 -17.98 -4.66 4.27
N SER A 108 -18.94 -5.03 3.41
CA SER A 108 -19.37 -6.41 3.19
C SER A 108 -18.92 -6.95 1.83
N ALA A 109 -18.05 -6.21 1.13
CA ALA A 109 -17.49 -6.61 -0.15
C ALA A 109 -16.85 -8.00 -0.08
N ARG A 110 -16.92 -8.74 -1.19
CA ARG A 110 -16.36 -10.08 -1.34
C ARG A 110 -15.32 -10.08 -2.44
N GLY A 111 -14.41 -11.05 -2.40
CA GLY A 111 -13.38 -11.25 -3.42
C GLY A 111 -11.97 -10.99 -2.89
N PRO A 112 -10.99 -10.86 -3.80
CA PRO A 112 -9.59 -10.66 -3.44
C PRO A 112 -9.41 -9.48 -2.47
N MET A 113 -8.55 -9.66 -1.47
CA MET A 113 -8.18 -8.67 -0.46
C MET A 113 -9.30 -8.14 0.45
N SER A 114 -10.55 -8.56 0.26
CA SER A 114 -11.69 -8.22 1.12
C SER A 114 -11.55 -8.79 2.55
N SER A 115 -12.39 -8.29 3.46
CA SER A 115 -12.42 -8.71 4.86
C SER A 115 -13.86 -8.79 5.37
N ARG A 116 -14.07 -9.40 6.54
CA ARG A 116 -15.41 -9.50 7.14
C ARG A 116 -15.68 -8.24 7.96
N SER A 117 -15.99 -7.15 7.25
CA SER A 117 -16.26 -5.83 7.84
C SER A 117 -15.20 -5.38 8.85
N LEU A 118 -13.93 -5.61 8.53
CA LEU A 118 -12.81 -5.33 9.42
C LEU A 118 -12.83 -3.87 9.86
N SER A 119 -12.77 -3.68 11.16
CA SER A 119 -12.54 -2.38 11.80
C SER A 119 -11.42 -2.51 12.81
N PHE A 120 -10.69 -1.43 13.03
CA PHE A 120 -9.66 -1.39 14.05
C PHE A 120 -9.62 -0.06 14.78
N THR A 121 -9.16 -0.10 16.02
CA THR A 121 -8.85 1.08 16.82
C THR A 121 -7.39 1.01 17.26
N ILE A 122 -6.73 2.16 17.28
CA ILE A 122 -5.36 2.31 17.77
C ILE A 122 -5.41 3.17 19.01
N ALA A 123 -4.88 2.66 20.12
CA ALA A 123 -4.79 3.38 21.38
C ALA A 123 -3.32 3.57 21.80
N PRO A 124 -3.02 4.61 22.60
CA PRO A 124 -1.69 4.83 23.12
C PRO A 124 -1.16 3.62 23.93
N PRO A 125 0.16 3.50 24.08
CA PRO A 125 0.77 2.49 24.94
C PRO A 125 0.37 2.72 26.40
N ASN A 126 0.50 1.69 27.23
CA ASN A 126 0.35 1.82 28.69
C ASN A 126 1.57 2.48 29.36
N GLY A 127 2.64 2.74 28.60
CA GLY A 127 3.90 3.33 29.05
C GLY A 127 4.38 4.42 28.09
N PRO A 128 5.66 4.83 28.16
CA PRO A 128 6.21 5.81 27.21
C PRO A 128 6.25 5.23 25.79
N LEU A 129 6.25 6.12 24.80
CA LEU A 129 6.58 5.75 23.43
C LEU A 129 8.03 5.24 23.38
N PRO A 130 8.35 4.29 22.47
CA PRO A 130 9.72 3.87 22.26
C PRO A 130 10.56 5.01 21.66
N ASP A 131 11.88 4.86 21.74
CA ASP A 131 12.79 5.69 20.95
C ASP A 131 12.48 5.53 19.46
N LEU A 132 12.10 6.63 18.81
CA LEU A 132 11.64 6.61 17.42
C LEU A 132 12.78 6.24 16.46
N GLY A 133 14.02 6.65 16.75
CA GLY A 133 15.19 6.27 15.97
C GLY A 133 15.40 4.76 15.99
N GLU A 134 15.35 4.14 17.17
CA GLU A 134 15.48 2.69 17.32
C GLU A 134 14.30 1.92 16.74
N ALA A 135 13.08 2.44 16.88
CA ALA A 135 11.91 1.86 16.22
C ALA A 135 12.06 1.90 14.68
N ALA A 136 12.55 3.01 14.14
CA ALA A 136 12.83 3.15 12.71
C ALA A 136 13.94 2.20 12.24
N ARG A 137 15.09 2.14 12.93
CA ARG A 137 16.19 1.21 12.60
C ARG A 137 15.72 -0.24 12.52
N ARG A 138 14.99 -0.70 13.55
CA ARG A 138 14.45 -2.07 13.56
C ARG A 138 13.45 -2.31 12.44
N SER A 139 12.60 -1.34 12.14
CA SER A 139 11.62 -1.43 11.05
C SER A 139 12.28 -1.47 9.68
N VAL A 140 13.33 -0.67 9.46
CA VAL A 140 14.14 -0.68 8.25
C VAL A 140 14.80 -2.03 8.04
N LYS A 141 15.48 -2.54 9.06
CA LYS A 141 16.11 -3.86 9.04
C LYS A 141 15.11 -4.97 8.73
N ALA A 142 13.95 -4.97 9.41
CA ALA A 142 12.90 -5.96 9.19
C ALA A 142 12.33 -5.91 7.75
N ALA A 143 12.14 -4.71 7.20
CA ALA A 143 11.69 -4.54 5.82
C ALA A 143 12.72 -5.09 4.82
N ALA A 144 14.01 -4.78 5.04
CA ALA A 144 15.11 -5.29 4.24
C ALA A 144 15.22 -6.82 4.31
N GLU A 145 15.21 -7.40 5.51
CA GLU A 145 15.26 -8.85 5.71
C GLU A 145 14.09 -9.57 5.03
N SER A 146 12.87 -9.02 5.11
CA SER A 146 11.70 -9.57 4.43
C SER A 146 11.80 -9.47 2.90
N PHE A 147 12.43 -8.42 2.37
CA PHE A 147 12.63 -8.25 0.93
C PHE A 147 13.71 -9.21 0.39
N LEU A 148 14.78 -9.42 1.15
CA LEU A 148 15.91 -10.29 0.79
C LEU A 148 15.60 -11.77 0.96
N ASN A 149 14.74 -12.13 1.93
CA ASN A 149 14.41 -13.51 2.27
C ASN A 149 12.92 -13.81 2.06
N PRO A 150 12.39 -13.66 0.83
CA PRO A 150 10.99 -13.89 0.58
C PRO A 150 10.64 -15.39 0.71
N PRO A 151 9.50 -15.75 1.32
CA PRO A 151 9.10 -17.14 1.51
C PRO A 151 8.68 -17.85 0.20
N ILE A 152 8.42 -17.09 -0.86
CA ILE A 152 8.07 -17.56 -2.20
C ILE A 152 8.70 -16.65 -3.26
N SER A 153 8.88 -17.15 -4.48
CA SER A 153 9.55 -16.41 -5.56
C SER A 153 8.76 -15.21 -6.11
N ASN A 154 7.49 -15.04 -5.75
CA ASN A 154 6.64 -13.91 -6.18
C ASN A 154 6.83 -12.65 -5.33
N LEU A 155 7.76 -12.62 -4.38
CA LEU A 155 7.97 -11.50 -3.46
C LEU A 155 9.43 -11.02 -3.47
N GLY A 156 9.66 -9.80 -3.00
CA GLY A 156 10.98 -9.18 -2.95
C GLY A 156 11.63 -9.04 -4.33
N PHE A 157 12.95 -8.99 -4.38
CA PHE A 157 13.68 -8.90 -5.64
C PHE A 157 13.40 -10.07 -6.59
N LYS A 158 13.19 -11.29 -6.05
CA LYS A 158 12.81 -12.48 -6.86
C LYS A 158 11.47 -12.27 -7.57
N GLY A 159 10.51 -11.64 -6.89
CA GLY A 159 9.22 -11.29 -7.48
C GLY A 159 9.36 -10.25 -8.59
N MET A 160 10.28 -9.30 -8.44
CA MET A 160 10.60 -8.31 -9.48
C MET A 160 11.21 -8.97 -10.71
N HIS A 161 12.19 -9.87 -10.55
CA HIS A 161 12.73 -10.66 -11.68
C HIS A 161 11.63 -11.44 -12.38
N LYS A 162 10.81 -12.16 -11.62
CA LYS A 162 9.71 -12.94 -12.19
C LYS A 162 8.70 -12.06 -12.95
N ALA A 163 8.38 -10.88 -12.42
CA ALA A 163 7.50 -9.94 -13.10
C ALA A 163 8.13 -9.48 -14.43
N ALA A 164 9.40 -9.06 -14.40
CA ALA A 164 10.16 -8.68 -15.59
C ALA A 164 10.17 -9.79 -16.64
N ASP A 165 10.49 -11.04 -16.27
CA ASP A 165 10.51 -12.18 -17.20
C ASP A 165 9.17 -12.39 -17.93
N LEU A 166 8.05 -12.04 -17.28
CA LEU A 166 6.70 -12.20 -17.84
C LEU A 166 6.24 -11.00 -18.67
N MET A 167 6.81 -9.81 -18.44
CA MET A 167 6.40 -8.55 -19.08
C MET A 167 6.36 -8.62 -20.61
N PRO A 168 7.38 -9.16 -21.31
CA PRO A 168 7.36 -9.21 -22.78
C PRO A 168 6.15 -9.93 -23.38
N GLY A 169 5.55 -10.87 -22.65
CA GLY A 169 4.36 -11.61 -23.09
C GLY A 169 3.03 -10.89 -22.84
N TRP A 170 3.00 -9.73 -22.18
CA TRP A 170 1.75 -9.09 -21.75
C TRP A 170 0.89 -8.59 -22.90
N ILE A 171 1.50 -8.04 -23.95
CA ILE A 171 0.77 -7.52 -25.12
C ILE A 171 -0.07 -8.61 -25.80
N ASP A 172 0.46 -9.83 -25.86
CA ASP A 172 -0.21 -10.94 -26.55
C ASP A 172 -1.01 -11.85 -25.60
N GLY A 173 -0.61 -11.90 -24.33
CA GLY A 173 -1.13 -12.85 -23.36
C GLY A 173 -2.30 -12.35 -22.53
N LEU A 174 -2.46 -11.04 -22.37
CA LEU A 174 -3.54 -10.45 -21.56
C LEU A 174 -4.87 -10.42 -22.31
N GLU A 175 -5.98 -10.52 -21.56
CA GLU A 175 -7.34 -10.44 -22.13
C GLU A 175 -7.63 -9.03 -22.68
N SER A 176 -7.24 -7.99 -21.94
CA SER A 176 -7.33 -6.57 -22.33
C SER A 176 -6.00 -5.88 -22.06
N PRO A 177 -4.96 -6.06 -22.90
CA PRO A 177 -3.62 -5.54 -22.62
C PRO A 177 -3.59 -4.01 -22.48
N GLU A 178 -4.38 -3.27 -23.26
CA GLU A 178 -4.42 -1.81 -23.18
C GLU A 178 -4.89 -1.31 -21.82
N GLU A 179 -6.03 -1.81 -21.36
CA GLU A 179 -6.63 -1.46 -20.07
C GLU A 179 -5.73 -1.93 -18.92
N ALA A 180 -5.23 -3.17 -19.00
CA ALA A 180 -4.37 -3.76 -17.98
C ALA A 180 -3.06 -2.97 -17.78
N LEU A 181 -2.40 -2.56 -18.87
CA LEU A 181 -1.14 -1.83 -18.79
C LEU A 181 -1.34 -0.41 -18.24
N VAL A 182 -2.45 0.24 -18.61
CA VAL A 182 -2.83 1.55 -18.04
C VAL A 182 -3.19 1.39 -16.55
N GLU A 183 -3.93 0.37 -16.17
CA GLU A 183 -4.28 0.08 -14.78
C GLU A 183 -3.01 -0.15 -13.93
N ILE A 184 -2.08 -0.99 -14.38
CA ILE A 184 -0.82 -1.25 -13.69
C ILE A 184 -0.01 0.06 -13.54
N SER A 185 0.06 0.88 -14.59
CA SER A 185 0.72 2.19 -14.55
C SER A 185 0.09 3.12 -13.51
N THR A 186 -1.25 3.22 -13.49
CA THR A 186 -1.99 4.04 -12.52
C THR A 186 -1.78 3.53 -11.10
N ILE A 187 -1.77 2.22 -10.86
CA ILE A 187 -1.47 1.66 -9.52
C ILE A 187 -0.06 2.04 -9.06
N MET A 188 0.94 2.01 -9.96
CA MET A 188 2.32 2.34 -9.60
C MET A 188 2.49 3.80 -9.12
N GLU A 189 1.79 4.74 -9.75
CA GLU A 189 1.96 6.19 -9.49
C GLU A 189 0.87 6.78 -8.59
N GLU A 190 -0.38 6.41 -8.81
CA GLU A 190 -1.56 7.10 -8.29
C GLU A 190 -2.39 6.24 -7.32
N GLY A 191 -2.05 4.96 -7.15
CA GLY A 191 -2.73 4.01 -6.26
C GLY A 191 -2.53 4.24 -4.75
N GLY A 192 -2.33 5.50 -4.34
CA GLY A 192 -1.94 5.86 -2.97
C GLY A 192 -0.50 5.50 -2.62
N THR A 193 0.37 5.37 -3.63
CA THR A 193 1.77 4.96 -3.47
C THR A 193 2.73 6.11 -3.18
N GLY A 194 2.29 7.35 -3.41
CA GLY A 194 3.17 8.53 -3.38
C GLY A 194 4.11 8.63 -4.59
N GLY A 195 3.86 7.87 -5.67
CA GLY A 195 4.71 7.79 -6.86
C GLY A 195 5.84 6.78 -6.72
N GLY A 196 6.41 6.37 -7.87
CA GLY A 196 7.56 5.47 -7.94
C GLY A 196 7.32 4.13 -7.25
N PHE A 197 6.07 3.66 -7.25
CA PHE A 197 5.66 2.39 -6.66
C PHE A 197 6.11 2.21 -5.19
N PHE A 198 5.81 3.21 -4.35
CA PHE A 198 6.17 3.36 -2.93
C PHE A 198 7.62 3.74 -2.65
N ARG A 199 8.51 3.83 -3.65
CA ARG A 199 9.93 4.15 -3.39
C ARG A 199 10.14 5.61 -3.00
N THR A 200 9.25 6.52 -3.39
CA THR A 200 9.24 7.90 -2.89
C THR A 200 9.02 7.93 -1.38
N LEU A 201 7.94 7.30 -0.90
CA LEU A 201 7.63 7.21 0.53
C LEU A 201 8.73 6.48 1.31
N TRP A 202 9.32 5.45 0.72
CA TRP A 202 10.44 4.74 1.35
C TRP A 202 11.68 5.64 1.48
N ALA A 203 12.02 6.41 0.45
CA ALA A 203 13.11 7.38 0.53
C ALA A 203 12.83 8.48 1.58
N ASP A 204 11.60 9.02 1.63
CA ASP A 204 11.18 9.98 2.67
C ASP A 204 11.40 9.38 4.08
N PHE A 205 10.97 8.14 4.29
CA PHE A 205 11.14 7.44 5.57
C PHE A 205 12.61 7.20 5.93
N LEU A 206 13.47 6.89 4.97
CA LEU A 206 14.92 6.75 5.20
C LEU A 206 15.57 8.10 5.55
N ALA A 207 15.16 9.20 4.92
CA ALA A 207 15.64 10.53 5.27
C ALA A 207 15.26 10.90 6.71
N GLU A 208 13.99 10.70 7.10
CA GLU A 208 13.54 10.89 8.49
C GLU A 208 14.29 9.98 9.47
N THR A 209 14.60 8.74 9.07
CA THR A 209 15.41 7.81 9.88
C THR A 209 16.83 8.35 10.08
N ALA A 210 17.43 8.98 9.06
CA ALA A 210 18.74 9.62 9.18
C ALA A 210 18.70 10.77 10.20
N GLU A 211 17.67 11.61 10.15
CA GLU A 211 17.47 12.73 11.10
C GLU A 211 17.29 12.23 12.54
N LEU A 212 16.45 11.21 12.74
CA LEU A 212 16.17 10.65 14.07
C LEU A 212 17.36 9.93 14.70
N THR A 213 18.21 9.30 13.88
CA THR A 213 19.31 8.45 14.37
C THR A 213 20.67 9.11 14.31
N GLY A 214 20.84 10.18 13.51
CA GLY A 214 22.12 10.77 13.17
C GLY A 214 23.00 9.91 12.25
N ALA A 215 22.51 8.76 11.78
CA ALA A 215 23.28 7.86 10.93
C ALA A 215 23.17 8.28 9.46
N GLY A 216 24.24 8.90 8.95
CA GLY A 216 24.31 9.45 7.58
C GLY A 216 24.07 8.42 6.47
N GLU A 217 24.36 7.13 6.72
CA GLU A 217 24.10 6.07 5.75
C GLU A 217 22.62 5.99 5.32
N TYR A 218 21.67 6.27 6.22
CA TYR A 218 20.25 6.31 5.83
C TYR A 218 19.95 7.46 4.87
N GLY A 219 20.67 8.58 4.98
CA GLY A 219 20.57 9.70 4.04
C GLY A 219 21.08 9.31 2.64
N ASP A 220 22.26 8.69 2.58
CA ASP A 220 22.82 8.18 1.31
C ASP A 220 21.89 7.15 0.65
N LEU A 221 21.30 6.27 1.45
CA LEU A 221 20.35 5.25 0.97
C LEU A 221 19.01 5.87 0.56
N SER A 222 18.54 6.92 1.25
CA SER A 222 17.40 7.73 0.80
C SER A 222 17.63 8.30 -0.60
N ASP A 223 18.78 8.94 -0.83
CA ASP A 223 19.11 9.53 -2.13
C ASP A 223 19.18 8.47 -3.25
N ALA A 224 19.75 7.30 -2.95
CA ALA A 224 19.72 6.16 -3.85
C ALA A 224 18.27 5.73 -4.17
N TYR A 225 17.39 5.63 -3.17
CA TYR A 225 15.99 5.29 -3.39
C TYR A 225 15.18 6.36 -4.14
N ARG A 226 15.59 7.64 -4.12
CA ARG A 226 15.02 8.65 -5.02
C ARG A 226 15.34 8.36 -6.48
N VAL A 227 16.53 7.84 -6.78
CA VAL A 227 16.90 7.39 -8.14
C VAL A 227 16.04 6.18 -8.53
N VAL A 228 15.94 5.18 -7.65
CA VAL A 228 15.09 3.99 -7.85
C VAL A 228 13.64 4.39 -8.08
N SER A 229 13.10 5.34 -7.31
CA SER A 229 11.75 5.88 -7.49
C SER A 229 11.52 6.44 -8.89
N ARG A 230 12.42 7.30 -9.39
CA ARG A 230 12.32 7.85 -10.75
C ARG A 230 12.34 6.77 -11.84
N LYS A 231 13.12 5.70 -11.64
CA LYS A 231 13.13 4.54 -12.55
C LYS A 231 11.78 3.82 -12.54
N TRP A 232 11.16 3.60 -11.38
CA TRP A 232 9.79 3.07 -11.29
C TRP A 232 8.76 3.96 -11.98
N THR A 233 8.87 5.29 -11.84
CA THR A 233 8.03 6.22 -12.59
C THR A 233 8.23 6.08 -14.10
N ARG A 234 9.46 5.83 -14.55
CA ARG A 234 9.72 5.53 -15.96
C ARG A 234 9.10 4.21 -16.41
N VAL A 235 9.14 3.16 -15.58
CA VAL A 235 8.43 1.89 -15.84
C VAL A 235 6.94 2.16 -16.03
N ALA A 236 6.30 2.88 -15.11
CA ALA A 236 4.88 3.22 -15.20
C ALA A 236 4.56 3.99 -16.49
N ALA A 237 5.39 4.96 -16.88
CA ALA A 237 5.21 5.71 -18.12
C ALA A 237 5.32 4.83 -19.37
N LEU A 238 6.28 3.89 -19.40
CA LEU A 238 6.44 2.94 -20.51
C LEU A 238 5.26 1.99 -20.64
N LEU A 239 4.70 1.50 -19.51
CA LEU A 239 3.50 0.66 -19.54
C LEU A 239 2.28 1.44 -20.03
N ARG A 240 2.13 2.71 -19.63
CA ARG A 240 1.07 3.59 -20.16
C ARG A 240 1.21 3.83 -21.66
N GLU A 241 2.43 4.07 -22.14
CA GLU A 241 2.75 4.21 -23.57
C GLU A 241 2.39 2.94 -24.34
N ALA A 242 2.77 1.77 -23.84
CA ALA A 242 2.40 0.48 -24.42
C ALA A 242 0.88 0.26 -24.44
N GLY A 243 0.17 0.60 -23.36
CA GLY A 243 -1.28 0.48 -23.30
C GLY A 243 -1.99 1.36 -24.33
N ALA A 244 -1.47 2.56 -24.58
CA ALA A 244 -2.02 3.48 -25.57
C ALA A 244 -1.68 3.10 -27.03
N THR A 245 -0.53 2.49 -27.28
CA THR A 245 -0.01 2.24 -28.64
C THR A 245 -0.16 0.78 -29.09
N ARG A 246 -0.34 -0.15 -28.15
CA ARG A 246 -0.19 -1.60 -28.34
C ARG A 246 1.19 -2.04 -28.85
N ASP A 247 2.21 -1.20 -28.72
CA ASP A 247 3.58 -1.55 -29.09
C ASP A 247 4.23 -2.42 -28.00
N ARG A 248 5.01 -3.42 -28.43
CA ARG A 248 5.82 -4.28 -27.54
C ARG A 248 7.07 -3.57 -27.05
N ALA A 249 7.66 -2.68 -27.85
CA ALA A 249 8.94 -2.06 -27.54
C ALA A 249 8.96 -1.31 -26.18
N PRO A 250 7.92 -0.55 -25.78
CA PRO A 250 7.89 0.07 -24.45
C PRO A 250 7.80 -0.97 -23.32
N VAL A 251 7.08 -2.08 -23.50
CA VAL A 251 6.99 -3.17 -22.52
C VAL A 251 8.33 -3.88 -22.35
N GLU A 252 9.05 -4.13 -23.45
CA GLU A 252 10.40 -4.72 -23.42
C GLU A 252 11.39 -3.80 -22.70
N ARG A 253 11.36 -2.49 -22.97
CA ARG A 253 12.17 -1.51 -22.23
C ARG A 253 11.82 -1.46 -20.75
N ALA A 254 10.52 -1.54 -20.41
CA ALA A 254 10.06 -1.58 -19.04
C ALA A 254 10.55 -2.85 -18.32
N SER A 255 10.50 -4.00 -19.01
CA SER A 255 11.02 -5.28 -18.53
C SER A 255 12.51 -5.20 -18.19
N THR A 256 13.34 -4.68 -19.09
CA THR A 256 14.78 -4.47 -18.84
C THR A 256 14.99 -3.59 -17.61
N LEU A 257 14.25 -2.49 -17.49
CA LEU A 257 14.38 -1.58 -16.36
C LEU A 257 13.95 -2.22 -15.04
N VAL A 258 12.93 -3.08 -15.02
CA VAL A 258 12.51 -3.82 -13.82
C VAL A 258 13.57 -4.85 -13.40
N HIS A 259 14.27 -5.49 -14.34
CA HIS A 259 15.43 -6.32 -14.00
C HIS A 259 16.55 -5.53 -13.35
N GLU A 260 16.89 -4.36 -13.89
CA GLU A 260 17.92 -3.49 -13.29
C GLU A 260 17.51 -3.03 -11.89
N LEU A 261 16.24 -2.64 -11.72
CA LEU A 261 15.65 -2.28 -10.44
C LEU A 261 15.73 -3.42 -9.42
N ALA A 262 15.51 -4.67 -9.85
CA ALA A 262 15.57 -5.84 -8.96
C ALA A 262 16.98 -6.02 -8.37
N GLU A 263 18.00 -5.87 -9.21
CA GLU A 263 19.40 -5.94 -8.78
C GLU A 263 19.82 -4.75 -7.91
N GLU A 264 19.38 -3.54 -8.27
CA GLU A 264 19.68 -2.33 -7.52
C GLU A 264 19.04 -2.36 -6.13
N GLU A 265 17.75 -2.66 -6.03
CA GLU A 265 17.05 -2.77 -4.75
C GLU A 265 17.59 -3.94 -3.92
N HIS A 266 17.98 -5.06 -4.53
CA HIS A 266 18.65 -6.16 -3.82
C HIS A 266 19.94 -5.68 -3.14
N ARG A 267 20.78 -4.90 -3.82
CA ARG A 267 22.01 -4.34 -3.21
C ARG A 267 21.69 -3.32 -2.12
N LEU A 268 20.76 -2.40 -2.36
CA LEU A 268 20.40 -1.37 -1.37
C LEU A 268 19.78 -2.00 -0.12
N MET A 269 18.92 -3.00 -0.27
CA MET A 269 18.33 -3.72 0.86
C MET A 269 19.37 -4.50 1.67
N ARG A 270 20.45 -5.03 1.04
CA ARG A 270 21.55 -5.64 1.80
C ARG A 270 22.27 -4.65 2.70
N ARG A 271 22.47 -3.42 2.23
CA ARG A 271 23.02 -2.34 3.08
C ARG A 271 22.07 -1.99 4.23
N LEU A 272 20.77 -1.91 3.95
CA LEU A 272 19.75 -1.63 4.98
C LEU A 272 19.56 -2.76 6.01
N SER A 273 19.89 -4.02 5.67
CA SER A 273 19.80 -5.14 6.62
C SER A 273 20.91 -5.19 7.65
N ASP A 274 22.05 -4.55 7.35
CA ASP A 274 23.22 -4.48 8.21
C ASP A 274 23.93 -3.12 8.01
N PRO A 275 23.30 -2.01 8.44
CA PRO A 275 23.85 -0.67 8.29
C PRO A 275 25.09 -0.51 9.20
N ALA A 276 26.11 0.16 8.67
CA ALA A 276 27.42 0.31 9.30
C ALA A 276 27.41 1.18 10.57
#